data_AF-A0A442MD54-F1
#
_entry.id   AF-A0A442MD54-F1
#
_cell.length_a   1.000
_cell.length_b   1.000
_cell.length_c   1.000
_cell.angle_alpha   90.00
_cell.angle_beta   90.00
_cell.angle_gamma   90.00
#
_symmetry.space_group_name_H-M   'P 1'
#
loop_
_entity.id
_entity.type
_entity.pdbx_description
1 polymer ?
#
loop_
_entity_poly.entity_id
_entity_poly.type
_entity_poly.pdbx_seq_one_letter_code
_entity_poly.pdbx_strand_id
1 'polypeptide(L)'
;AVRRWFERLGRVLPNLHLKVNHVWVTGWPWHTTVFAQWDGTATLLNGDASYVNSGLHVFTLRWGKVYALEEFYDSQAAAHGLAAQAAAGLEEAVAEPITG
;
A
#
# COMPACT_ATOMS: atom_id res chain seq x y z
N ALA A 1 9.70 -3.62 11.97
CA ALA A 1 8.61 -2.71 11.56
C ALA A 1 7.45 -3.33 10.78
N VAL A 2 7.68 -4.12 9.72
CA VAL A 2 6.67 -4.47 8.68
C VAL A 2 5.30 -4.92 9.19
N ARG A 3 5.24 -5.84 10.15
CA ARG A 3 3.96 -6.32 10.72
C ARG A 3 3.12 -5.18 11.31
N ARG A 4 3.75 -4.30 12.11
CA ARG A 4 3.07 -3.16 12.74
C ARG A 4 2.56 -2.17 11.70
N TRP A 5 3.31 -2.00 10.61
CA TRP A 5 2.89 -1.18 9.49
C TRP A 5 1.61 -1.71 8.85
N PHE A 6 1.51 -3.01 8.57
CA PHE A 6 0.28 -3.61 8.06
C PHE A 6 -0.89 -3.54 9.04
N GLU A 7 -0.64 -3.77 10.34
CA GLU A 7 -1.65 -3.62 11.39
C GLU A 7 -2.19 -2.18 11.49
N ARG A 8 -1.34 -1.17 11.25
CA ARG A 8 -1.75 0.24 11.21
C ARG A 8 -2.47 0.56 9.91
N LEU A 9 -1.99 0.09 8.77
CA LEU A 9 -2.67 0.24 7.48
C LEU A 9 -4.11 -0.29 7.56
N GLY A 10 -4.31 -1.49 8.13
CA GLY A 10 -5.64 -2.07 8.29
C GLY A 10 -6.56 -1.31 9.25
N ARG A 11 -6.02 -0.48 10.15
CA ARG A 11 -6.81 0.45 10.98
C ARG A 11 -7.12 1.75 10.24
N VAL A 12 -6.16 2.24 9.46
CA VAL A 12 -6.26 3.52 8.73
C VAL A 12 -7.16 3.40 7.50
N LEU A 13 -7.12 2.28 6.79
CA LEU A 13 -7.94 2.00 5.61
C LEU A 13 -8.54 0.58 5.73
N PRO A 14 -9.53 0.37 6.63
CA PRO A 14 -10.05 -0.97 6.96
C PRO A 14 -10.78 -1.66 5.81
N ASN A 15 -11.23 -0.89 4.82
CA ASN A 15 -11.93 -1.34 3.63
C ASN A 15 -11.10 -1.10 2.36
N LEU A 16 -9.78 -0.97 2.48
CA LEU A 16 -8.89 -0.85 1.32
C LEU A 16 -9.04 -2.07 0.43
N HIS A 17 -9.48 -1.84 -0.80
CA HIS A 17 -9.58 -2.85 -1.83
C HIS A 17 -8.50 -2.63 -2.88
N LEU A 18 -7.55 -3.57 -2.98
CA LEU A 18 -6.54 -3.56 -4.02
C LEU A 18 -6.98 -4.46 -5.18
N LYS A 19 -7.06 -3.88 -6.37
CA LYS A 19 -7.27 -4.59 -7.62
C LYS A 19 -5.95 -4.66 -8.38
N VAL A 20 -5.40 -5.86 -8.52
CA VAL A 20 -4.23 -6.09 -9.39
C VAL A 20 -4.68 -6.05 -10.84
N ASN A 21 -4.10 -5.16 -11.62
CA ASN A 21 -4.46 -4.97 -13.03
C ASN A 21 -3.54 -5.77 -13.95
N HIS A 22 -2.24 -5.72 -13.68
CA HIS A 22 -1.23 -6.36 -14.51
C HIS A 22 -0.10 -6.92 -13.65
N VAL A 23 0.43 -8.06 -14.09
CA VAL A 23 1.60 -8.69 -13.50
C VAL A 23 2.58 -9.04 -14.60
N TRP A 24 3.82 -8.59 -14.46
CA TRP A 24 4.93 -8.96 -15.33
C TRP A 24 5.99 -9.67 -14.51
N VAL A 25 6.53 -10.76 -15.05
CA VAL A 25 7.54 -11.57 -14.39
C VAL A 25 8.72 -11.72 -15.34
N THR A 26 9.92 -11.44 -14.85
CA THR A 26 11.15 -11.53 -15.64
C THR A 26 12.29 -12.14 -14.82
N GLY A 27 13.30 -12.69 -15.50
CA GLY A 27 14.47 -13.28 -14.87
C GLY A 27 14.31 -14.77 -14.56
N TRP A 28 15.31 -15.31 -13.87
CA TRP A 28 15.43 -16.74 -13.57
C TRP A 28 14.95 -17.06 -12.15
N PRO A 29 14.67 -18.33 -11.80
CA PRO A 29 14.16 -18.68 -10.47
C PRO A 29 15.02 -18.21 -9.29
N TRP A 30 16.34 -18.09 -9.45
CA TRP A 30 17.25 -17.59 -8.41
C TRP A 30 17.32 -16.05 -8.32
N HIS A 31 16.76 -15.34 -9.32
CA HIS A 31 16.72 -13.88 -9.39
C HIS A 31 15.57 -13.45 -10.32
N THR A 32 14.36 -13.47 -9.78
CA THR A 32 13.12 -13.10 -10.49
C THR A 32 12.70 -11.69 -10.09
N THR A 33 12.32 -10.86 -11.05
CA THR A 33 11.69 -9.56 -10.79
C THR A 33 10.21 -9.63 -11.18
N VAL A 34 9.33 -9.31 -10.25
CA VAL A 34 7.88 -9.25 -10.45
C VAL A 34 7.43 -7.79 -10.35
N PHE A 35 6.74 -7.32 -11.37
CA PHE A 35 6.09 -6.02 -11.39
C PHE A 35 4.59 -6.25 -11.27
N ALA A 36 3.95 -5.70 -10.24
CA ALA A 36 2.52 -5.79 -10.03
C ALA A 36 1.92 -4.39 -10.03
N GLN A 37 1.18 -4.04 -11.09
CA GLN A 37 0.42 -2.80 -11.16
C GLN A 37 -0.95 -3.01 -10.54
N TRP A 38 -1.39 -2.05 -9.73
CA TRP A 38 -2.64 -2.13 -9.00
C TRP A 38 -3.34 -0.77 -8.87
N ASP A 39 -4.65 -0.81 -8.68
CA ASP A 39 -5.46 0.30 -8.19
C ASP A 39 -6.02 -0.04 -6.81
N GLY A 40 -6.06 0.94 -5.92
CA GLY A 40 -6.53 0.82 -4.55
C GLY A 40 -7.67 1.79 -4.29
N THR A 41 -8.77 1.30 -3.73
CA THR A 41 -9.91 2.13 -3.36
C THR A 41 -10.32 1.92 -1.91
N ALA A 42 -10.88 2.94 -1.28
CA ALA A 42 -11.38 2.86 0.09
C ALA A 42 -12.51 3.86 0.31
N THR A 43 -13.36 3.61 1.31
CA THR A 43 -14.26 4.63 1.86
C THR A 43 -13.67 5.11 3.18
N LEU A 44 -13.40 6.40 3.26
CA LEU A 44 -12.83 7.06 4.44
C LEU A 44 -13.89 7.19 5.55
N LEU A 45 -13.46 7.47 6.78
CA LEU A 45 -14.35 7.51 7.95
C LEU A 45 -15.39 8.63 7.88
N ASN A 46 -15.08 9.72 7.18
CA ASN A 46 -16.03 10.81 6.89
C ASN A 46 -17.09 10.42 5.84
N GLY A 47 -17.09 9.17 5.34
CA GLY A 47 -18.01 8.68 4.32
C GLY A 47 -17.56 8.95 2.88
N ASP A 48 -16.41 9.62 2.69
CA ASP A 48 -15.86 9.91 1.37
C ASP A 48 -15.36 8.62 0.70
N ALA A 49 -16.00 8.24 -0.41
CA ALA A 49 -15.65 7.07 -1.23
C ALA A 49 -14.74 7.42 -2.42
N SER A 50 -14.22 8.64 -2.49
CA SER A 50 -13.38 9.10 -3.60
C SER A 50 -11.91 8.72 -3.44
N TYR A 51 -11.51 8.05 -2.35
CA TYR A 51 -10.13 7.59 -2.21
C TYR A 51 -9.81 6.55 -3.28
N VAL A 52 -8.94 6.96 -4.20
CA VAL A 52 -8.36 6.14 -5.25
C VAL A 52 -6.86 6.37 -5.24
N ASN A 53 -6.09 5.30 -5.27
CA ASN A 53 -4.65 5.33 -5.44
C ASN A 53 -4.26 4.31 -6.51
N SER A 54 -3.19 4.56 -7.25
CA SER A 54 -2.66 3.62 -8.24
C SER A 54 -1.18 3.46 -7.98
N GLY A 55 -0.69 2.23 -8.15
CA GLY A 55 0.70 1.93 -7.82
C GLY A 55 1.29 0.76 -8.58
N LEU A 56 2.59 0.62 -8.38
CA LEU A 56 3.44 -0.45 -8.88
C LEU A 56 4.24 -1.01 -7.70
N HIS A 57 4.06 -2.28 -7.42
CA HIS A 57 4.98 -3.04 -6.57
C HIS A 57 6.02 -3.74 -7.43
N VAL A 58 7.28 -3.61 -7.05
CA VAL A 58 8.40 -4.33 -7.66
C VAL A 58 8.97 -5.28 -6.62
N PHE A 59 8.77 -6.57 -6.82
CA PHE A 59 9.31 -7.61 -5.96
C PHE A 59 10.55 -8.22 -6.60
N THR A 60 11.63 -8.34 -5.82
CA THR A 60 12.75 -9.23 -6.15
C THR A 60 12.58 -10.54 -5.41
N LEU A 61 12.50 -11.65 -6.13
CA LEU A 61 12.37 -13.00 -5.56
C LEU A 61 13.64 -13.83 -5.77
N ARG A 62 13.91 -14.72 -4.81
CA ARG A 62 14.89 -15.80 -4.93
C ARG A 62 14.22 -17.12 -4.56
N TRP A 63 14.15 -18.05 -5.51
CA TRP A 63 13.44 -19.32 -5.39
C TRP A 63 12.00 -19.14 -4.86
N GLY A 64 11.28 -18.18 -5.45
CA GLY A 64 9.89 -17.86 -5.08
C GLY A 64 9.70 -17.10 -3.77
N LYS A 65 10.78 -16.81 -3.01
CA LYS A 65 10.71 -16.04 -1.76
C LYS A 65 11.02 -14.57 -2.01
N VAL A 66 10.21 -13.67 -1.45
CA VAL A 66 10.45 -12.22 -1.51
C VAL A 66 11.75 -11.87 -0.78
N TYR A 67 12.66 -11.24 -1.49
CA TYR A 67 13.94 -10.76 -0.98
C TYR A 67 13.97 -9.22 -0.87
N ALA A 68 13.29 -8.52 -1.78
CA ALA A 68 13.09 -7.08 -1.71
C ALA A 68 11.70 -6.70 -2.25
N LEU A 69 11.18 -5.58 -1.76
CA LEU A 69 9.95 -4.94 -2.21
C LEU A 69 10.22 -3.43 -2.34
N GLU A 70 9.96 -2.90 -3.53
CA GLU A 70 9.90 -1.47 -3.78
C GLU A 70 8.46 -1.11 -4.17
N GLU A 71 7.96 0.00 -3.66
CA GLU A 71 6.59 0.44 -3.87
C GLU A 71 6.58 1.87 -4.42
N PHE A 72 5.87 2.04 -5.53
CA PHE A 72 5.63 3.33 -6.18
C PHE A 72 4.13 3.53 -6.24
N TYR A 73 3.63 4.67 -5.78
CA TYR A 73 2.20 4.96 -5.73
C TYR A 73 1.96 6.47 -5.75
N ASP A 74 0.71 6.88 -5.89
CA ASP A 74 0.33 8.29 -5.77
C ASP A 74 0.44 8.72 -4.29
N SER A 75 1.60 9.29 -3.96
CA SER A 75 1.88 9.83 -2.62
C SER A 75 0.98 11.00 -2.24
N GLN A 76 0.46 11.77 -3.20
CA GLN A 76 -0.46 12.88 -2.93
C GLN A 76 -1.84 12.33 -2.55
N ALA A 77 -2.34 11.33 -3.29
CA ALA A 77 -3.59 10.65 -2.96
C ALA A 77 -3.52 10.03 -1.55
N ALA A 78 -2.41 9.40 -1.18
CA ALA A 78 -2.22 8.87 0.17
C ALA A 78 -2.19 9.98 1.23
N ALA A 79 -1.45 11.08 1.00
CA ALA A 79 -1.38 12.20 1.93
C ALA A 79 -2.77 12.84 2.15
N HIS A 80 -3.55 13.02 1.09
CA HIS A 80 -4.92 13.53 1.19
C HIS A 80 -5.84 12.56 1.95
N GLY A 81 -5.75 11.26 1.67
CA GLY A 81 -6.50 10.24 2.41
C GLY A 81 -6.18 10.23 3.90
N LEU A 82 -4.89 10.30 4.27
CA LEU A 82 -4.45 10.39 5.66
C LEU A 82 -4.96 11.67 6.34
N ALA A 83 -4.87 12.81 5.67
CA ALA A 83 -5.37 14.08 6.21
C ALA A 83 -6.89 14.03 6.46
N ALA A 84 -7.65 13.45 5.55
CA ALA A 84 -9.10 13.28 5.71
C ALA A 84 -9.44 12.31 6.86
N GLN A 85 -8.72 11.20 7.00
CA GLN A 85 -8.90 10.28 8.13
C GLN A 85 -8.56 10.95 9.48
N ALA A 86 -7.50 11.75 9.52
CA ALA A 86 -7.12 12.51 10.70
C ALA A 86 -8.20 13.54 11.09
N ALA A 87 -8.72 14.29 10.11
CA ALA A 87 -9.81 15.24 10.32
C ALA A 87 -11.11 14.55 10.80
N ALA A 88 -11.31 13.29 10.43
CA ALA A 88 -12.41 12.45 10.91
C ALA A 88 -12.17 11.85 12.31
N GLY A 89 -11.05 12.16 12.96
CA GLY A 89 -10.74 11.74 14.33
C GLY A 89 -9.89 10.47 14.45
N LEU A 90 -9.29 9.98 13.35
CA LEU A 90 -8.44 8.79 13.40
C LEU A 90 -7.00 9.14 13.79
N GLU A 91 -6.67 8.97 15.06
CA GLU A 91 -5.33 9.27 15.60
C GLU A 91 -4.21 8.50 14.87
N GLU A 92 -4.47 7.25 14.49
CA GLU A 92 -3.54 6.41 13.74
C GLU A 92 -3.19 7.00 12.36
N ALA A 93 -3.93 7.97 11.81
CA ALA A 93 -3.59 8.61 10.54
C ALA A 93 -2.43 9.62 10.67
N VAL A 94 -2.17 10.14 11.87
CA VAL A 94 -1.12 11.16 12.16
C VAL A 94 -0.07 10.69 13.15
N ALA A 95 -0.17 9.47 13.67
CA ALA A 95 0.84 8.94 14.59
C ALA A 95 2.24 8.88 13.95
N GLU A 96 3.27 8.99 14.78
CA GLU A 96 4.67 9.01 14.36
C GLU A 96 5.05 7.81 13.47
N PRO A 97 6.08 7.95 12.61
CA PRO A 97 6.57 6.85 11.79
C PRO A 97 6.96 5.62 12.62
N ILE A 98 6.62 4.44 12.12
CA ILE A 98 7.03 3.18 12.73
C ILE A 98 8.51 2.96 12.42
N THR A 99 9.34 2.96 13.46
CA THR A 99 10.79 2.71 13.37
C THR A 99 11.14 1.29 13.85
N GLY A 100 12.27 0.74 13.36
CA GLY A 100 12.79 -0.60 13.68
C GLY A 100 12.20 -1.73 12.85
#